data_AF-A0A504YY80-F1
#
_entry.id   AF-A0A504YY80-F1
#
_cell.length_a   1.000
_cell.length_b   1.000
_cell.length_c   1.000
_cell.angle_alpha   90.00
_cell.angle_beta   90.00
_cell.angle_gamma   90.00
#
_symmetry.space_group_name_H-M   'P 1'
#
loop_
_entity.id
_entity.type
_entity.pdbx_description
1 polymer ?
#
loop_
_entity_poly.entity_id
_entity_poly.type
_entity_poly.pdbx_seq_one_letter_code
_entity_poly.pdbx_strand_id
1 'polypeptide(L)'
;MVSLVRDIMSYRYYRESMGGDRAFLGSLLQQEKTVNPDRIPYFLSSTKERPGYFTLAYMPNKTPHYELFSVRPEGFRFRRLIFPTLDRMITWFKEHYNDVAGGNYLRERDFTTRSPRVPRKIPD
;
A
#
# COMPACT_ATOMS: atom_id res chain seq x y z
N MET A 1 12.27 -12.33 4.66
CA MET A 1 10.81 -12.19 4.87
C MET A 1 10.45 -11.77 6.29
N VAL A 2 10.99 -12.40 7.34
CA VAL A 2 10.69 -12.05 8.76
C VAL A 2 11.00 -10.58 9.09
N SER A 3 12.10 -10.04 8.56
CA SER A 3 12.45 -8.62 8.68
C SER A 3 11.37 -7.70 8.10
N LEU A 4 10.94 -7.96 6.86
CA LEU A 4 9.89 -7.17 6.18
C LEU A 4 8.55 -7.19 6.93
N VAL A 5 8.18 -8.32 7.53
CA VAL A 5 6.95 -8.40 8.36
C VAL A 5 7.10 -7.55 9.61
N ARG A 6 8.28 -7.55 10.23
CA ARG A 6 8.57 -6.73 11.41
C ARG A 6 8.54 -5.24 11.09
N ASP A 7 8.97 -4.83 9.89
CA ASP A 7 8.83 -3.46 9.39
C ASP A 7 7.36 -3.03 9.32
N ILE A 8 6.45 -3.90 8.86
CA ILE A 8 5.01 -3.61 8.86
C ILE A 8 4.50 -3.44 10.29
N MET A 9 4.80 -4.39 11.18
CA MET A 9 4.27 -4.40 12.56
C MET A 9 4.82 -3.24 13.40
N SER A 10 6.03 -2.78 13.11
CA SER A 10 6.67 -1.63 13.80
C SER A 10 6.28 -0.29 13.18
N TYR A 11 5.48 -0.29 12.10
CA TYR A 11 5.11 0.92 11.41
C TYR A 11 4.13 1.77 12.23
N ARG A 12 4.30 3.09 12.25
CA ARG A 12 3.51 4.02 13.09
C ARG A 12 1.99 3.91 12.89
N TYR A 13 1.57 3.58 11.67
CA TYR A 13 0.17 3.43 11.30
C TYR A 13 -0.30 1.96 11.27
N TYR A 14 0.47 1.06 11.87
CA TYR A 14 0.02 -0.31 12.10
C TYR A 14 -1.00 -0.36 13.24
N ARG A 15 -2.07 -1.14 13.03
CA ARG A 15 -3.14 -1.38 14.00
C ARG A 15 -3.48 -2.86 13.98
N GLU A 16 -3.45 -3.50 15.15
CA GLU A 16 -3.93 -4.86 15.29
C GLU A 16 -5.45 -4.88 15.25
N SER A 17 -6.04 -5.13 14.08
CA SER A 17 -7.50 -5.16 13.92
C SER A 17 -8.07 -6.57 14.09
N MET A 18 -7.76 -7.25 15.20
CA MET A 18 -8.24 -8.61 15.51
C MET A 18 -8.15 -9.63 14.34
N GLY A 19 -7.21 -9.43 13.39
CA GLY A 19 -7.10 -10.24 12.17
C GLY A 19 -7.68 -9.62 10.91
N GLY A 20 -7.72 -8.29 10.80
CA GLY A 20 -8.13 -7.60 9.58
C GLY A 20 -9.59 -7.16 9.60
N ASP A 21 -10.20 -7.04 10.78
CA ASP A 21 -11.61 -6.67 10.92
C ASP A 21 -11.88 -5.31 10.26
N ARG A 22 -12.70 -5.36 9.21
CA ARG A 22 -13.00 -4.19 8.38
C ARG A 22 -13.87 -3.19 9.13
N ALA A 23 -14.77 -3.65 10.02
CA ALA A 23 -15.61 -2.75 10.79
C ALA A 23 -14.76 -1.92 11.77
N PHE A 24 -13.86 -2.58 12.49
CA PHE A 24 -12.93 -1.91 13.41
C PHE A 24 -12.04 -0.89 12.68
N LEU A 25 -11.42 -1.30 11.57
CA LEU A 25 -10.58 -0.41 10.76
C LEU A 25 -11.39 0.77 10.18
N GLY A 26 -12.62 0.51 9.73
CA GLY A 26 -13.53 1.53 9.22
C GLY A 26 -13.88 2.58 10.26
N SER A 27 -14.24 2.16 11.49
CA SER A 27 -14.50 3.09 12.59
C SER A 27 -13.28 3.96 12.91
N LEU A 28 -12.08 3.38 12.92
CA LEU A 28 -10.85 4.11 13.19
C LEU A 28 -10.53 5.14 12.09
N LEU A 29 -10.72 4.77 10.83
CA LEU A 29 -10.58 5.69 9.68
C LEU A 29 -11.57 6.85 9.78
N GLN A 30 -12.82 6.57 10.15
CA GLN A 30 -13.86 7.59 10.27
C GLN A 30 -13.57 8.56 11.41
N GLN A 31 -13.06 8.06 12.54
CA GLN A 31 -12.60 8.88 13.65
C GLN A 31 -11.47 9.82 13.22
N GLU A 32 -10.41 9.30 12.59
CA GLU A 32 -9.30 10.14 12.09
C GLU A 32 -9.77 11.13 11.02
N LYS A 33 -10.71 10.75 10.16
CA LYS A 33 -11.27 11.64 9.13
C LYS A 33 -12.07 12.78 9.75
N THR A 34 -12.71 12.55 10.90
CA THR A 34 -13.43 13.58 11.66
C THR A 34 -12.44 14.57 12.29
N VAL A 35 -11.31 14.08 12.80
CA VAL A 35 -10.25 14.91 13.38
C VAL A 35 -9.53 15.72 12.30
N ASN A 36 -9.19 15.09 11.17
CA ASN A 36 -8.44 15.70 10.07
C ASN A 36 -9.13 15.42 8.72
N PRO A 37 -10.17 16.20 8.35
CA PRO A 37 -10.93 15.97 7.13
C PRO A 37 -10.12 16.21 5.84
N ASP A 38 -9.10 17.06 5.89
CA ASP A 38 -8.22 17.38 4.75
C ASP A 38 -7.28 16.22 4.39
N ARG A 39 -6.87 15.43 5.39
CA ARG A 39 -5.94 14.30 5.19
C ARG A 39 -6.69 13.03 4.79
N ILE A 40 -5.97 12.14 4.11
CA ILE A 40 -6.39 10.76 3.84
C ILE A 40 -5.85 9.87 4.96
N PRO A 41 -6.66 9.50 5.97
CA PRO A 41 -6.24 8.53 6.97
C PRO A 41 -6.04 7.16 6.32
N TYR A 42 -5.02 6.45 6.79
CA TYR A 42 -4.71 5.08 6.38
C TYR A 42 -4.09 4.28 7.53
N PHE A 43 -4.35 2.98 7.53
CA PHE A 43 -3.84 2.03 8.52
C PHE A 43 -3.39 0.73 7.85
N LEU A 44 -2.36 0.12 8.42
CA LEU A 44 -1.91 -1.22 8.06
C LEU A 44 -2.40 -2.21 9.12
N SER A 45 -2.87 -3.37 8.70
CA SER A 45 -3.26 -4.44 9.62
C SER A 45 -2.92 -5.82 9.07
N SER A 46 -2.69 -6.78 9.96
CA SER A 46 -2.56 -8.19 9.59
C SER A 46 -3.94 -8.81 9.37
N THR A 47 -4.10 -9.58 8.29
CA THR A 47 -5.32 -10.36 8.06
C THR A 47 -5.10 -11.82 8.47
N LYS A 48 -6.01 -12.37 9.29
CA LYS A 48 -6.00 -13.79 9.65
C LYS A 48 -6.51 -14.69 8.53
N GLU A 49 -7.27 -14.11 7.61
CA GLU A 49 -7.93 -14.83 6.51
C GLU A 49 -6.90 -15.39 5.50
N ARG A 50 -5.76 -14.70 5.33
CA ARG A 50 -4.68 -15.12 4.43
C ARG A 50 -3.29 -14.88 5.03
N PRO A 51 -2.56 -15.94 5.44
CA PRO A 51 -1.21 -15.77 5.97
C PRO A 51 -0.27 -15.18 4.92
N GLY A 52 0.58 -14.23 5.35
CA GLY A 52 1.50 -13.49 4.48
C GLY A 52 0.86 -12.33 3.70
N TYR A 53 -0.44 -12.11 3.86
CA TYR A 53 -1.14 -10.92 3.37
C TYR A 53 -1.44 -9.96 4.52
N PHE A 54 -1.53 -8.69 4.15
CA PHE A 54 -1.82 -7.57 5.02
C PHE A 54 -2.82 -6.66 4.34
N THR A 55 -3.59 -5.94 5.14
CA THR A 55 -4.61 -5.01 4.68
C THR A 55 -4.10 -3.58 4.82
N LEU A 56 -4.15 -2.82 3.74
CA LEU A 56 -4.05 -1.36 3.73
C LEU A 56 -5.47 -0.80 3.67
N ALA A 57 -5.93 -0.27 4.81
CA ALA A 57 -7.23 0.38 4.91
C ALA A 57 -7.03 1.90 4.79
N TYR A 58 -7.82 2.58 3.96
CA TYR A 58 -7.69 4.02 3.75
C TYR A 58 -9.03 4.68 3.40
N MET A 59 -9.17 5.98 3.67
CA MET A 59 -10.43 6.69 3.47
C MET A 59 -10.18 8.09 2.89
N PRO A 60 -10.13 8.24 1.55
CA PRO A 60 -9.85 9.51 0.92
C PRO A 60 -11.03 10.49 1.04
N ASN A 61 -12.25 9.96 0.89
CA ASN A 61 -13.50 10.70 0.98
C ASN A 61 -14.32 10.20 2.18
N LYS A 62 -15.60 9.84 1.96
CA LYS A 62 -16.52 9.30 2.97
C LYS A 62 -16.62 7.77 2.93
N THR A 63 -15.96 7.12 1.99
CA THR A 63 -16.01 5.67 1.80
C THR A 63 -14.67 5.06 2.22
N PRO A 64 -14.66 4.10 3.17
CA PRO A 64 -13.44 3.38 3.49
C PRO A 64 -13.15 2.33 2.40
N HIS A 65 -11.88 2.25 2.02
CA HIS A 65 -11.34 1.30 1.07
C HIS A 65 -10.37 0.35 1.76
N TYR A 66 -10.35 -0.90 1.32
CA TYR A 66 -9.51 -1.96 1.88
C TYR A 66 -8.81 -2.68 0.73
N GLU A 67 -7.49 -2.59 0.69
CA GLU A 67 -6.69 -3.29 -0.30
C GLU A 67 -5.72 -4.26 0.36
N LEU A 68 -5.45 -5.37 -0.32
CA LEU A 68 -4.52 -6.37 0.14
C LEU A 68 -3.13 -6.14 -0.47
N PHE A 69 -2.10 -6.27 0.35
CA PHE A 69 -0.72 -6.38 -0.08
C PHE A 69 -0.10 -7.63 0.53
N SER A 70 0.98 -8.14 -0.06
CA SER A 70 1.66 -9.35 0.43
C SER A 70 3.16 -9.13 0.55
N VAL A 71 3.79 -9.89 1.43
CA VAL A 71 5.25 -9.92 1.53
C VAL A 71 5.82 -10.97 0.58
N ARG A 72 6.77 -10.55 -0.24
CA ARG A 72 7.53 -11.35 -1.21
C ARG A 72 9.01 -11.33 -0.81
N PRO A 73 9.84 -12.28 -1.28
CA PRO A 73 11.26 -12.27 -0.93
C PRO A 73 11.95 -11.01 -1.46
N GLU A 74 11.45 -10.46 -2.57
CA GLU A 74 11.91 -9.24 -3.22
C GLU A 74 11.40 -7.94 -2.56
N GLY A 75 10.37 -8.01 -1.71
CA GLY A 75 9.77 -6.82 -1.08
C GLY A 75 8.26 -6.93 -0.83
N PHE A 76 7.55 -5.80 -0.86
CA PHE A 76 6.10 -5.71 -0.68
C PHE A 76 5.40 -5.67 -2.03
N ARG A 77 4.47 -6.60 -2.27
CA ARG A 77 3.67 -6.65 -3.49
C ARG A 77 2.31 -5.98 -3.26
N PHE A 78 2.04 -4.89 -3.99
CA PHE A 78 0.81 -4.11 -3.92
C PHE A 78 0.37 -3.68 -5.34
N ARG A 79 -0.92 -3.86 -5.68
CA ARG A 79 -1.47 -3.58 -7.03
C ARG A 79 -0.60 -4.08 -8.20
N ARG A 80 -0.05 -5.31 -8.08
CA ARG A 80 0.87 -5.96 -9.03
C ARG A 80 2.29 -5.37 -9.13
N LEU A 81 2.61 -4.32 -8.37
CA LEU A 81 3.95 -3.76 -8.26
C LEU A 81 4.69 -4.38 -7.07
N ILE A 82 6.02 -4.45 -7.14
CA ILE A 82 6.90 -4.88 -6.04
C ILE A 82 7.71 -3.68 -5.56
N PHE A 83 7.64 -3.41 -4.26
CA PHE A 83 8.35 -2.34 -3.59
C PHE A 83 9.42 -2.91 -2.66
N PRO A 84 10.68 -2.49 -2.76
CA PRO A 84 11.75 -3.04 -1.94
C PRO A 84 11.61 -2.68 -0.45
N THR A 85 10.92 -1.58 -0.13
CA THR A 85 10.69 -1.12 1.25
C THR A 85 9.25 -0.66 1.45
N LEU A 86 8.77 -0.70 2.70
CA LEU A 86 7.43 -0.28 3.06
C LEU A 86 7.21 1.21 2.76
N ASP A 87 8.22 2.02 3.05
CA ASP A 87 8.20 3.47 2.80
C ASP A 87 7.94 3.81 1.32
N ARG A 88 8.58 3.10 0.38
CA ARG A 88 8.34 3.29 -1.05
C ARG A 88 6.92 2.88 -1.46
N MET A 89 6.42 1.78 -0.91
CA MET A 89 5.03 1.36 -1.15
C MET A 89 4.04 2.42 -0.67
N ILE A 90 4.24 2.97 0.53
CA ILE A 90 3.36 4.00 1.10
C ILE A 90 3.46 5.32 0.32
N THR A 91 4.66 5.74 -0.07
CA THR A 91 4.85 6.94 -0.89
C THR A 91 4.10 6.81 -2.21
N TRP A 92 4.31 5.69 -2.91
CA TRP A 92 3.59 5.42 -4.15
C TRP A 92 2.07 5.38 -3.96
N PHE A 93 1.60 4.73 -2.89
CA PHE A 93 0.18 4.68 -2.52
C PHE A 93 -0.41 6.09 -2.33
N LYS A 94 0.30 7.00 -1.65
CA LYS A 94 -0.18 8.38 -1.44
C LYS A 94 -0.36 9.15 -2.75
N GLU A 95 0.45 8.85 -3.76
CA GLU A 95 0.34 9.47 -5.08
C GLU A 95 -0.75 8.80 -5.96
N HIS A 96 -1.03 7.51 -5.74
CA HIS A 96 -1.84 6.68 -6.63
C HIS A 96 -3.13 6.11 -6.01
N TYR A 97 -3.52 6.53 -4.79
CA TYR A 97 -4.68 5.98 -4.09
C TYR A 97 -6.00 6.11 -4.87
N ASN A 98 -6.14 7.17 -5.69
CA ASN A 98 -7.32 7.47 -6.51
C ASN A 98 -7.21 6.90 -7.92
N ASP A 99 -6.06 6.36 -8.31
CA ASP A 99 -5.91 5.75 -9.62
C ASP A 99 -6.80 4.50 -9.66
N VAL A 100 -7.76 4.48 -10.59
CA VAL A 100 -8.76 3.42 -10.71
C VAL A 100 -8.03 2.09 -10.87
N ALA A 101 -8.22 1.19 -9.91
CA ALA A 101 -7.53 -0.10 -9.81
C ALA A 101 -7.72 -1.05 -11.03
N GLY A 102 -8.38 -0.61 -12.11
CA GLY A 102 -8.70 -1.40 -13.30
C GLY A 102 -8.37 -0.76 -14.66
N GLY A 103 -7.72 0.40 -14.73
CA GLY A 103 -7.62 1.13 -16.01
C GLY A 103 -6.32 0.95 -16.80
N ASN A 104 -5.17 1.27 -16.20
CA ASN A 104 -4.00 1.59 -17.04
C ASN A 104 -2.62 1.37 -16.38
N TYR A 105 -2.49 0.46 -15.39
CA TYR A 105 -1.17 -0.06 -15.00
C TYR A 105 -0.65 -1.08 -16.04
N LEU A 106 -0.67 -0.69 -17.32
CA LEU A 106 0.02 -1.39 -18.39
C LEU A 106 1.48 -0.94 -18.42
N ARG A 107 2.34 -1.96 -18.50
CA ARG A 107 3.81 -2.00 -18.46
C ARG A 107 4.42 -1.89 -17.06
N GLU A 108 4.80 -3.06 -16.55
CA GLU A 108 6.03 -3.33 -15.79
C GLU A 108 6.90 -2.07 -15.62
N ARG A 109 6.58 -1.28 -14.59
CA ARG A 109 7.56 -0.38 -14.00
C ARG A 109 8.07 -1.13 -12.79
N ASP A 110 9.07 -1.97 -13.04
CA ASP A 110 9.97 -2.47 -12.02
C ASP A 110 10.53 -1.27 -11.25
N PHE A 111 9.97 -0.98 -10.07
CA PHE A 111 10.52 -0.01 -9.11
C PHE A 111 11.76 -0.57 -8.40
N THR A 112 12.21 -1.77 -8.81
CA THR A 112 13.42 -2.42 -8.40
C THR A 112 14.60 -1.80 -9.16
N THR A 113 15.35 -0.98 -8.42
CA THR A 113 16.70 -0.49 -8.78
C THR A 113 16.79 0.55 -9.90
N ARG A 114 17.42 1.68 -9.55
CA ARG A 114 17.83 2.75 -10.45
C ARG A 114 18.55 2.16 -11.69
N SER A 115 18.14 2.56 -12.89
CA SER A 115 19.02 2.55 -14.07
C SER A 115 18.59 3.67 -15.04
N PRO A 116 19.48 4.59 -15.41
CA PRO A 116 19.20 5.64 -16.40
C PRO A 116 19.10 5.01 -17.79
N ARG A 117 17.91 5.05 -18.41
CA ARG A 117 17.77 4.68 -19.83
C ARG A 117 18.22 5.86 -20.68
N VAL A 118 19.39 5.70 -21.29
CA VAL A 118 19.95 6.56 -22.34
C VAL A 118 18.94 6.65 -23.51
N PRO A 119 18.66 7.85 -24.06
CA PRO A 119 17.82 7.98 -25.25
C PRO A 119 18.52 7.35 -26.46
N ARG A 120 17.87 6.38 -27.12
CA ARG A 120 18.30 5.85 -28.41
C ARG A 120 18.07 6.93 -29.48
N LYS A 121 19.16 7.42 -30.08
CA LYS A 121 19.12 8.20 -31.32
C LYS A 121 18.58 7.31 -32.46
N ILE A 122 17.68 7.88 -33.25
CA ILE A 122 17.16 7.35 -34.50
C ILE A 122 18.15 7.78 -35.60
N PRO A 123 18.70 6.87 -36.43
CA PRO A 123 19.37 7.28 -37.66
C PRO A 123 18.35 7.45 -38.81
N ASP A 124 18.66 8.41 -39.67
CA ASP A 124 18.01 8.76 -40.94
C ASP A 124 18.01 7.59 -41.95
#